data_AF-A0A1G5I1V6-F1
#
_entry.id   AF-A0A1G5I1V6-F1
#
_cell.length_a   1.000
_cell.length_b   1.000
_cell.length_c   1.000
_cell.angle_alpha   90.00
_cell.angle_beta   90.00
_cell.angle_gamma   90.00
#
_symmetry.space_group_name_H-M   'P 1'
#
loop_
_entity.id
_entity.type
_entity.pdbx_description
1 polymer ?
#
loop_
_entity_poly.entity_id
_entity_poly.type
_entity_poly.pdbx_seq_one_letter_code
_entity_poly.pdbx_strand_id
1 'polypeptide(L)'
;MNEMDSSIQDILKIRYLRSFYDPSGIFEGRVPVYCCTDVYELSADGICTYYREKDSRKQQDKVYTKVDSDVMRSFMNNLIEYAHAATETYRIVDDCSHEVQFIYYGEHKEIFQMDVGTGTDGDDSLISRIERFVSEHRHQQRDIVFRE
;
A
#
# COMPACT_ATOMS: atom_id res chain seq x y z
N MET A 1 -35.96 9.13 -7.25
CA MET A 1 -34.60 9.41 -6.77
C MET A 1 -34.20 8.19 -5.97
N ASN A 2 -33.54 7.23 -6.63
CA ASN A 2 -33.06 6.03 -5.94
C ASN A 2 -31.85 6.42 -5.09
N GLU A 3 -31.88 5.89 -3.88
CA GLU A 3 -30.92 6.05 -2.81
C GLU A 3 -29.52 5.75 -3.32
N MET A 4 -28.56 6.63 -2.98
CA MET A 4 -27.14 6.35 -3.12
C MET A 4 -26.85 5.04 -2.38
N ASP A 5 -26.38 4.05 -3.14
CA ASP A 5 -26.03 2.72 -2.67
C ASP A 5 -25.02 2.83 -1.51
N SER A 6 -25.42 2.37 -0.34
CA SER A 6 -24.71 2.54 0.94
C SER A 6 -23.59 1.50 1.14
N SER A 7 -22.76 1.23 0.14
CA SER A 7 -21.84 0.07 0.17
C SER A 7 -20.36 0.38 0.38
N ILE A 8 -19.93 1.65 0.42
CA ILE A 8 -18.59 2.01 0.92
C ILE A 8 -18.66 2.04 2.45
N GLN A 9 -18.74 0.86 3.07
CA GLN A 9 -18.54 0.71 4.51
C GLN A 9 -17.10 1.12 4.84
N ASP A 10 -16.94 1.89 5.92
CA ASP A 10 -15.72 2.60 6.27
C ASP A 10 -14.44 1.75 6.10
N ILE A 11 -13.48 2.20 5.29
CA ILE A 11 -12.18 1.53 5.18
C ILE A 11 -11.45 1.74 6.50
N LEU A 12 -11.11 0.64 7.18
CA LEU A 12 -10.31 0.69 8.40
C LEU A 12 -8.86 1.04 8.08
N LYS A 13 -8.31 0.42 7.03
CA LYS A 13 -6.90 0.53 6.66
C LYS A 13 -6.66 0.12 5.22
N ILE A 14 -5.70 0.77 4.57
CA ILE A 14 -5.09 0.30 3.33
C ILE A 14 -3.69 -0.18 3.64
N ARG A 15 -3.33 -1.38 3.21
CA ARG A 15 -1.98 -1.93 3.38
C ARG A 15 -1.36 -2.20 2.01
N TYR A 16 -0.25 -1.55 1.73
CA TYR A 16 0.57 -1.82 0.56
C TYR A 16 1.84 -2.57 0.98
N LEU A 17 2.09 -3.69 0.31
CA LEU A 17 3.21 -4.59 0.55
C LEU A 17 4.08 -4.64 -0.71
N ARG A 18 5.34 -4.28 -0.56
CA ARG A 18 6.36 -4.37 -1.61
C ARG A 18 7.38 -5.41 -1.20
N SER A 19 7.33 -6.58 -1.83
CA SER A 19 8.22 -7.71 -1.55
C SER A 19 9.37 -7.73 -2.54
N PHE A 20 10.59 -7.78 -2.03
CA PHE A 20 11.81 -7.75 -2.83
C PHE A 20 12.34 -9.15 -3.07
N TYR A 21 12.79 -9.35 -4.30
CA TYR A 21 13.48 -10.56 -4.70
C TYR A 21 14.93 -10.57 -4.22
N ASP A 22 15.37 -11.72 -3.71
CA ASP A 22 16.79 -11.98 -3.46
C ASP A 22 17.37 -12.87 -4.57
N PRO A 23 18.20 -12.34 -5.48
CA PRO A 23 18.80 -13.12 -6.55
C PRO A 23 19.87 -14.10 -6.04
N SER A 24 20.35 -13.99 -4.80
CA SER A 24 21.39 -14.88 -4.25
C SER A 24 20.94 -16.36 -4.23
N GLY A 25 19.64 -16.63 -4.07
CA GLY A 25 19.08 -17.98 -4.12
C GLY A 25 19.17 -18.67 -5.49
N ILE A 26 19.22 -17.90 -6.59
CA ILE A 26 19.37 -18.44 -7.96
C ILE A 26 20.73 -19.11 -8.11
N PHE A 27 21.79 -18.48 -7.60
CA PHE A 27 23.15 -18.98 -7.73
C PHE A 27 23.38 -20.28 -6.94
N GLU A 28 22.48 -20.62 -6.00
CA GLU A 28 22.49 -21.86 -5.23
C GLU A 28 21.54 -22.94 -5.78
N GLY A 29 20.90 -22.73 -6.94
CA GLY A 29 19.95 -23.69 -7.53
C GLY A 29 18.63 -23.81 -6.76
N ARG A 30 18.27 -22.80 -5.97
CA ARG A 30 17.01 -22.73 -5.21
C ARG A 30 15.96 -21.92 -5.98
N VAL A 31 14.69 -22.23 -5.74
CA VAL A 31 13.55 -21.46 -6.28
C VAL A 31 13.69 -20.00 -5.83
N PRO A 32 13.37 -19.01 -6.67
CA PRO A 32 13.24 -17.61 -6.29
C PRO A 32 12.52 -17.43 -4.94
N VAL A 33 13.19 -16.83 -3.95
CA VAL A 33 12.62 -16.59 -2.63
C VAL A 33 12.58 -15.08 -2.36
N TYR A 34 11.39 -14.51 -2.16
CA TYR A 34 11.27 -13.15 -1.62
C TYR A 34 11.88 -13.12 -0.22
N CYS A 35 12.78 -12.19 0.08
CA CYS A 35 13.49 -12.16 1.38
C CYS A 35 12.88 -11.15 2.36
N CYS A 36 12.28 -10.10 1.81
CA CYS A 36 12.05 -8.83 2.47
C CYS A 36 10.72 -8.24 2.00
N THR A 37 9.93 -7.64 2.89
CA THR A 37 8.75 -6.86 2.49
C THR A 37 8.74 -5.51 3.20
N ASP A 38 8.73 -4.43 2.41
CA ASP A 38 8.35 -3.11 2.89
C ASP A 38 6.83 -3.03 2.99
N VAL A 39 6.34 -2.52 4.12
CA VAL A 39 4.91 -2.37 4.36
C VAL A 39 4.57 -0.92 4.65
N TYR A 40 3.54 -0.43 3.94
CA TYR A 40 2.89 0.85 4.16
C TYR A 40 1.46 0.59 4.63
N GLU A 41 1.11 1.04 5.83
CA GLU A 41 -0.23 0.99 6.40
C GLU A 41 -0.79 2.40 6.51
N LEU A 42 -1.87 2.66 5.80
CA LEU A 42 -2.58 3.93 5.79
C LEU A 42 -3.88 3.76 6.56
N SER A 43 -4.08 4.53 7.62
CA SER A 43 -5.33 4.56 8.40
C SER A 43 -5.77 6.00 8.65
N ALA A 44 -6.96 6.18 9.22
CA ALA A 44 -7.50 7.50 9.54
C ALA A 44 -6.56 8.37 10.41
N ASP A 45 -5.66 7.75 11.19
CA ASP A 45 -4.74 8.47 12.07
C ASP A 45 -3.43 8.88 11.37
N GLY A 46 -3.08 8.26 10.23
CA GLY A 46 -1.85 8.55 9.50
C GLY A 46 -1.23 7.36 8.81
N ILE A 47 0.08 7.47 8.54
CA ILE A 47 0.85 6.49 7.78
C ILE A 47 1.81 5.77 8.72
N CYS A 48 1.73 4.45 8.76
CA CYS A 48 2.67 3.60 9.45
C CYS A 48 3.47 2.80 8.44
N THR A 49 4.77 2.73 8.62
CA THR A 49 5.67 2.04 7.70
C THR A 49 6.65 1.19 8.47
N TYR A 50 6.91 0.00 8.00
CA TYR A 50 7.83 -0.92 8.66
C TYR A 50 8.36 -1.94 7.66
N TYR A 51 9.44 -2.58 8.05
CA TYR A 51 10.03 -3.70 7.36
C TYR A 51 9.60 -5.01 8.02
N ARG A 52 9.40 -6.07 7.23
CA ARG A 52 9.27 -7.44 7.73
C ARG A 52 10.12 -8.40 6.89
N GLU A 53 10.74 -9.35 7.57
CA GLU A 53 11.38 -10.50 6.92
C GLU A 53 10.31 -11.46 6.38
N LYS A 54 10.66 -12.26 5.36
CA LYS A 54 9.76 -13.29 4.84
C LYS A 54 9.25 -14.21 5.94
N ASP A 55 7.94 -14.51 5.89
CA ASP A 55 7.20 -15.37 6.82
C ASP A 55 7.21 -14.89 8.29
N SER A 56 7.85 -13.76 8.58
CA SER A 56 7.91 -13.16 9.90
C SER A 56 6.72 -12.24 10.14
N ARG A 57 6.15 -12.35 11.35
CA ARG A 57 5.17 -11.38 11.86
C ARG A 57 5.84 -10.19 12.55
N LYS A 58 7.16 -10.23 12.73
CA LYS A 58 7.90 -9.19 13.44
C LYS A 58 7.99 -7.94 12.54
N GLN A 59 7.51 -6.82 13.06
CA GLN A 59 7.68 -5.50 12.45
C GLN A 59 9.00 -4.91 12.92
N GLN A 60 9.85 -4.50 12.00
CA GLN A 60 11.14 -3.85 12.25
C GLN A 60 11.12 -2.42 11.71
N ASP A 61 11.93 -1.54 12.29
CA ASP A 61 12.09 -0.13 11.86
C ASP A 61 10.77 0.60 11.64
N LYS A 62 9.84 0.40 12.59
CA LYS A 62 8.50 0.98 12.52
C LYS A 62 8.59 2.49 12.67
N VAL A 63 8.14 3.20 11.64
CA VAL A 63 8.02 4.66 11.61
C VAL A 63 6.56 5.03 11.45
N TYR A 64 6.11 6.02 12.23
CA TYR A 64 4.76 6.54 12.14
C TYR A 64 4.79 8.03 11.78
N THR A 65 4.06 8.38 10.73
CA THR A 65 3.91 9.73 10.20
C THR A 65 2.47 10.14 10.41
N LYS A 66 2.25 11.03 11.38
CA LYS A 66 0.93 11.64 11.61
C LYS A 66 0.52 12.48 10.40
N VAL A 67 -0.70 12.28 9.92
CA VAL A 67 -1.33 13.06 8.85
C VAL A 67 -2.71 13.47 9.37
N ASP A 68 -3.22 14.60 8.89
CA ASP A 68 -4.56 15.05 9.24
C ASP A 68 -5.62 13.99 8.86
N SER A 69 -6.58 13.75 9.75
CA SER A 69 -7.54 12.65 9.58
C SER A 69 -8.48 12.88 8.40
N ASP A 70 -8.83 14.12 8.10
CA ASP A 70 -9.70 14.43 6.97
C ASP A 70 -8.96 14.23 5.65
N VAL A 71 -7.66 14.59 5.62
CA VAL A 71 -6.76 14.30 4.50
C VAL A 71 -6.61 12.78 4.29
N MET A 72 -6.37 12.02 5.36
CA MET A 72 -6.25 10.55 5.27
C MET A 72 -7.53 9.91 4.75
N ARG A 73 -8.68 10.27 5.31
CA ARG A 73 -9.99 9.73 4.88
C ARG A 73 -10.30 10.09 3.45
N SER A 74 -10.06 11.34 3.05
CA SER A 74 -10.27 11.78 1.67
C SER A 74 -9.39 10.99 0.69
N PHE A 75 -8.11 10.80 1.03
CA PHE A 75 -7.20 10.00 0.21
C PHE A 75 -7.64 8.54 0.12
N MET A 76 -7.96 7.90 1.25
CA MET A 76 -8.39 6.50 1.29
C MET A 76 -9.68 6.27 0.48
N ASN A 77 -10.65 7.19 0.58
CA ASN A 77 -11.89 7.14 -0.20
C ASN A 77 -11.63 7.34 -1.70
N ASN A 78 -10.75 8.27 -2.06
CA ASN A 78 -10.38 8.44 -3.46
C ASN A 78 -9.67 7.20 -4.02
N LEU A 79 -8.87 6.53 -3.20
CA LEU A 79 -8.11 5.36 -3.63
C LEU A 79 -8.98 4.13 -3.89
N ILE A 80 -10.03 3.91 -3.08
CA ILE A 80 -11.00 2.83 -3.34
C ILE A 80 -11.83 3.13 -4.59
N GLU A 81 -12.32 4.35 -4.75
CA GLU A 81 -13.06 4.76 -5.95
C GLU A 81 -12.21 4.55 -7.19
N TYR A 82 -10.93 4.92 -7.10
CA TYR A 82 -9.96 4.69 -8.16
C TYR A 82 -9.77 3.21 -8.48
N ALA A 83 -9.54 2.36 -7.46
CA ALA A 83 -9.35 0.93 -7.64
C ALA A 83 -10.57 0.23 -8.24
N HIS A 84 -11.78 0.65 -7.85
CA HIS A 84 -13.04 0.12 -8.37
C HIS A 84 -13.39 0.65 -9.77
N ALA A 85 -12.90 1.84 -10.13
CA ALA A 85 -13.04 2.42 -11.46
C ALA A 85 -11.95 1.98 -12.45
N ALA A 86 -10.92 1.26 -11.98
CA ALA A 86 -9.80 0.84 -12.82
C ALA A 86 -10.28 -0.07 -13.96
N THR A 87 -9.93 0.30 -15.19
CA THR A 87 -10.28 -0.44 -16.41
C THR A 87 -9.12 -1.25 -16.97
N GLU A 88 -7.89 -0.96 -16.52
CA GLU A 88 -6.67 -1.58 -16.98
C GLU A 88 -5.92 -2.25 -15.82
N THR A 89 -5.27 -3.37 -16.14
CA THR A 89 -4.41 -4.10 -15.20
C THR A 89 -2.99 -4.11 -15.73
N TYR A 90 -2.06 -3.68 -14.89
CA TYR A 90 -0.65 -3.57 -15.21
C TYR A 90 0.12 -4.68 -14.53
N ARG A 91 0.83 -5.46 -15.34
CA ARG A 91 1.86 -6.34 -14.82
C ARG A 91 3.13 -5.52 -14.61
N ILE A 92 3.47 -5.25 -13.35
CA ILE A 92 4.80 -4.75 -13.02
C ILE A 92 5.79 -5.88 -13.30
N VAL A 93 6.64 -5.69 -14.31
CA VAL A 93 7.75 -6.60 -14.61
C VAL A 93 9.00 -6.02 -13.94
N ASP A 94 9.13 -6.28 -12.65
CA ASP A 94 10.31 -5.98 -11.84
C ASP A 94 10.61 -7.20 -10.95
N ASP A 95 11.79 -7.21 -10.33
CA ASP A 95 12.20 -8.15 -9.27
C ASP A 95 11.43 -7.90 -7.95
N CYS A 96 10.27 -7.24 -8.02
CA CYS A 96 9.41 -6.92 -6.89
C CYS A 96 8.01 -7.52 -7.10
N SER A 97 7.41 -8.00 -6.02
CA SER A 97 5.97 -8.31 -5.98
C SER A 97 5.26 -7.25 -5.17
N HIS A 98 4.14 -6.78 -5.70
CA HIS A 98 3.35 -5.72 -5.10
C HIS A 98 1.96 -6.26 -4.75
N GLU A 99 1.47 -5.94 -3.56
CA GLU A 99 0.13 -6.29 -3.11
C GLU A 99 -0.50 -5.11 -2.37
N VAL A 100 -1.69 -4.68 -2.79
CA VAL A 100 -2.49 -3.66 -2.09
C VAL A 100 -3.72 -4.32 -1.48
N GLN A 101 -3.95 -4.11 -0.20
CA GLN A 101 -5.07 -4.64 0.57
C GLN A 101 -5.94 -3.48 1.06
N PHE A 102 -7.21 -3.49 0.69
CA PHE A 102 -8.22 -2.64 1.32
C PHE A 102 -8.89 -3.46 2.43
N ILE A 103 -8.79 -2.99 3.67
CA ILE A 103 -9.29 -3.69 4.87
C ILE A 103 -10.44 -2.86 5.44
N TYR A 104 -11.62 -3.46 5.49
CA TYR A 104 -12.87 -2.83 5.92
C TYR A 104 -13.23 -3.23 7.35
N TYR A 105 -14.09 -2.46 8.00
CA TYR A 105 -14.71 -2.94 9.25
C TYR A 105 -15.52 -4.23 9.00
N GLY A 106 -15.56 -5.14 9.98
CA GLY A 106 -16.19 -6.45 9.82
C GLY A 106 -15.31 -7.52 9.16
N GLU A 107 -14.00 -7.28 9.07
CA GLU A 107 -12.97 -8.22 8.57
C GLU A 107 -13.07 -8.60 7.09
N HIS A 108 -13.87 -7.87 6.30
CA HIS A 108 -13.81 -7.96 4.85
C HIS A 108 -12.49 -7.35 4.33
N LYS A 109 -11.91 -7.97 3.30
CA LYS A 109 -10.71 -7.46 2.63
C LYS A 109 -10.79 -7.68 1.12
N GLU A 110 -10.37 -6.68 0.36
CA GLU A 110 -10.10 -6.77 -1.07
C GLU A 110 -8.59 -6.72 -1.30
N ILE A 111 -8.09 -7.60 -2.17
CA ILE A 111 -6.64 -7.76 -2.42
C ILE A 111 -6.36 -7.59 -3.91
N PHE A 112 -5.47 -6.68 -4.23
CA PHE A 112 -4.97 -6.39 -5.57
C PHE A 112 -3.50 -6.84 -5.65
N GLN A 113 -3.23 -7.93 -6.36
CA GLN A 113 -1.88 -8.50 -6.54
C GLN A 113 -1.20 -8.06 -7.85
N MET A 114 -1.90 -7.26 -8.64
CA MET A 114 -1.40 -6.58 -9.83
C MET A 114 -1.63 -5.08 -9.63
N ASP A 115 -0.83 -4.26 -10.29
CA ASP A 115 -1.09 -2.83 -10.28
C ASP A 115 -2.28 -2.53 -11.19
N VAL A 116 -3.09 -1.54 -10.84
CA VAL A 116 -4.33 -1.22 -11.56
C VAL A 116 -4.38 0.27 -11.86
N GLY A 117 -5.07 0.63 -12.94
CA GLY A 117 -5.32 2.04 -13.22
C GLY A 117 -6.38 2.34 -14.27
N THR A 118 -6.60 3.63 -14.51
CA THR A 118 -7.68 4.16 -15.38
C THR A 118 -7.21 4.68 -16.74
N GLY A 119 -5.90 4.62 -17.04
CA GLY A 119 -5.29 5.06 -18.29
C GLY A 119 -4.48 3.96 -18.97
N THR A 120 -3.72 4.28 -20.02
CA THR A 120 -2.77 3.37 -20.69
C THR A 120 -1.32 3.50 -20.17
N ASP A 121 -1.03 4.57 -19.44
CA ASP A 121 0.32 4.89 -18.96
C ASP A 121 0.41 4.59 -17.45
N GLY A 122 1.33 3.69 -17.07
CA GLY A 122 1.50 3.21 -15.69
C GLY A 122 1.91 4.27 -14.65
N ASP A 123 2.15 5.51 -15.07
CA ASP A 123 2.54 6.64 -14.20
C ASP A 123 1.41 7.13 -13.26
N ASP A 124 0.15 6.79 -13.57
CA ASP A 124 -1.00 7.11 -12.72
C ASP A 124 -1.65 5.87 -12.10
N SER A 125 -0.87 4.86 -11.76
CA SER A 125 -1.37 3.61 -11.18
C SER A 125 -1.74 3.70 -9.68
N LEU A 126 -2.45 2.68 -9.18
CA LEU A 126 -2.81 2.56 -7.76
C LEU A 126 -1.56 2.61 -6.87
N ILE A 127 -0.51 1.89 -7.23
CA ILE A 127 0.75 1.88 -6.47
C ILE A 127 1.42 3.25 -6.53
N SER A 128 1.51 3.85 -7.71
CA SER A 128 2.13 5.17 -7.89
C SER A 128 1.45 6.26 -7.05
N ARG A 129 0.11 6.18 -6.91
CA ARG A 129 -0.68 7.08 -6.06
C ARG A 129 -0.35 6.90 -4.58
N ILE A 130 -0.23 5.65 -4.10
CA ILE A 130 0.15 5.35 -2.71
C ILE A 130 1.57 5.86 -2.42
N GLU A 131 2.53 5.52 -3.27
CA GLU A 131 3.94 5.88 -3.06
C GLU A 131 4.14 7.40 -3.09
N ARG A 132 3.46 8.11 -4.00
CA ARG A 132 3.48 9.57 -4.05
C ARG A 132 2.92 10.19 -2.78
N PHE A 133 1.74 9.75 -2.33
CA PHE A 133 1.12 10.26 -1.11
C PHE A 133 2.01 10.03 0.12
N VAL A 134 2.60 8.83 0.25
CA VAL A 134 3.52 8.50 1.34
C VAL A 134 4.78 9.38 1.29
N SER A 135 5.35 9.58 0.11
CA SER A 135 6.55 10.40 -0.10
C SER A 135 6.30 11.86 0.30
N GLU A 136 5.19 12.45 -0.16
CA GLU A 136 4.79 13.84 0.14
C GLU A 136 4.70 14.11 1.65
N HIS A 137 4.15 13.18 2.42
CA HIS A 137 3.96 13.35 3.87
C HIS A 137 5.19 12.96 4.69
N ARG A 138 6.07 12.08 4.16
CA ARG A 138 7.35 11.75 4.82
C ARG A 138 8.41 12.82 4.63
N HIS A 139 8.47 13.46 3.46
CA HIS A 139 9.44 14.52 3.21
C HIS A 139 9.23 15.76 4.10
N GLN A 140 8.01 15.96 4.59
CA GLN A 140 7.68 17.04 5.54
C GLN A 140 8.11 16.76 6.99
N GLN A 141 8.50 15.53 7.35
CA GLN A 141 8.83 15.15 8.74
C GLN A 141 10.33 14.98 9.04
N ARG A 142 11.23 15.29 8.10
CA ARG A 142 12.68 15.23 8.37
C ARG A 142 13.17 16.19 9.48
N ASP A 143 12.32 17.07 9.98
CA ASP A 143 12.66 18.00 11.07
C ASP A 143 12.35 17.48 12.48
N ILE A 144 11.70 16.32 12.66
CA ILE A 144 11.37 15.83 14.02
C ILE A 144 11.50 14.30 14.10
N VAL A 145 12.71 13.84 14.41
CA VAL A 145 12.94 12.45 14.85
C VAL A 145 12.87 12.43 16.37
N PHE A 146 11.75 11.96 16.93
CA PHE A 146 11.75 11.47 18.31
C PHE A 146 12.32 10.05 18.32
N ARG A 147 13.52 9.90 18.89
CA ARG A 147 14.05 8.61 19.31
C ARG A 147 13.46 8.31 20.68
N GLU A 148 12.64 7.26 20.77
CA GLU A 148 12.34 6.59 22.05
C GLU A 148 13.49 5.65 22.43
#